data_AF-A0A3S1DP95-F1
#
_entry.id   AF-A0A3S1DP95-F1
#
_cell.length_a   1.000
_cell.length_b   1.000
_cell.length_c   1.000
_cell.angle_alpha   90.00
_cell.angle_beta   90.00
_cell.angle_gamma   90.00
#
_symmetry.space_group_name_H-M   'P 1'
#
loop_
_entity.id
_entity.type
_entity.pdbx_description
1 polymer ?
#
loop_
_entity_poly.entity_id
_entity_poly.type
_entity_poly.pdbx_seq_one_letter_code
_entity_poly.pdbx_strand_id
1 'polypeptide(L)'
;VGAGRTELFEGIIGLRPAAAKVELEGKSIHFQSPRAAIDAGVGYLTEDRKGKGLLLQERLAPNLTLSALGVFHPGLSMGRRREAEALEQAVEAYDIRLKSLGAKAGQLSGGNQQKLLLAKVLLTDPSVVIID
;
A
#
# COMPACT_ATOMS: atom_id res chain seq x y z
N VAL A 1 21.45 8.92 2.50
CA VAL A 1 21.19 8.28 3.81
C VAL A 1 21.45 9.30 4.90
N GLY A 2 20.52 9.49 5.85
CA GLY A 2 20.70 10.41 6.99
C GLY A 2 20.09 11.82 6.85
N ALA A 3 19.40 12.13 5.75
CA ALA A 3 18.75 13.43 5.56
C ALA A 3 17.35 13.55 6.20
N GLY A 4 16.85 12.48 6.84
CA GLY A 4 15.54 12.49 7.49
C GLY A 4 14.33 12.37 6.54
N ARG A 5 14.52 11.95 5.28
CA ARG A 5 13.43 11.86 4.29
C ARG A 5 12.34 10.88 4.72
N THR A 6 12.73 9.66 5.10
CA THR A 6 11.81 8.64 5.60
C THR A 6 11.09 9.12 6.85
N GLU A 7 11.81 9.72 7.81
CA GLU A 7 11.24 10.30 9.02
C GLU A 7 10.21 11.40 8.71
N LEU A 8 10.51 12.27 7.75
CA LEU A 8 9.61 13.32 7.30
C LEU A 8 8.33 12.73 6.71
N PHE A 9 8.44 11.80 5.76
CA PHE A 9 7.27 11.20 5.13
C PHE A 9 6.45 10.37 6.11
N GLU A 10 7.09 9.58 6.97
CA GLU A 10 6.41 8.82 8.02
C GLU A 10 5.73 9.75 9.04
N GLY A 11 6.31 10.91 9.32
CA GLY A 11 5.67 11.96 10.13
C GLY A 11 4.44 12.57 9.45
N ILE A 12 4.54 12.88 8.16
CA ILE A 12 3.42 13.45 7.36
C ILE A 12 2.23 12.49 7.35
N ILE A 13 2.45 11.19 7.16
CA ILE A 13 1.37 10.20 7.04
C ILE A 13 0.92 9.59 8.37
N GLY A 14 1.43 10.07 9.51
CA GLY A 14 1.04 9.60 10.83
C GLY A 14 1.56 8.21 11.21
N LEU A 15 2.67 7.75 10.61
CA LEU A 15 3.44 6.58 11.06
C LEU A 15 4.37 6.90 12.25
N ARG A 16 4.75 8.17 12.40
CA ARG A 16 5.53 8.66 13.55
C ARG A 16 4.91 9.95 14.10
N PRO A 17 5.01 10.22 15.40
CA PRO A 17 4.68 11.53 15.95
C PRO A 17 5.54 12.61 15.28
N ALA A 18 4.91 13.68 14.82
CA ALA A 18 5.58 14.81 14.20
C ALA A 18 4.81 16.11 14.48
N ALA A 19 5.55 17.23 14.52
CA ALA A 19 4.98 18.56 14.49
C ALA A 19 5.28 19.18 13.12
N ALA A 20 4.26 19.30 12.28
CA ALA A 20 4.38 19.81 10.93
C ALA A 20 3.14 20.61 10.54
N LYS A 21 3.31 21.58 9.64
CA LYS A 21 2.21 22.22 8.94
C LYS A 21 2.24 21.73 7.49
N VAL A 22 1.20 21.01 7.09
CA VAL A 22 1.07 20.42 5.76
C VAL A 22 -0.29 20.81 5.20
N GLU A 23 -0.34 21.13 3.91
CA GLU A 23 -1.57 21.44 3.19
C GLU A 23 -1.72 20.48 2.01
N LEU A 24 -2.91 19.91 1.86
CA LEU A 24 -3.31 19.08 0.73
C LEU A 24 -4.48 19.76 0.04
N GLU A 25 -4.31 20.13 -1.23
CA GLU A 25 -5.33 20.87 -2.00
C GLU A 25 -5.82 22.15 -1.29
N GLY A 26 -4.89 22.87 -0.64
CA GLY A 26 -5.18 24.10 0.10
C GLY A 26 -5.86 23.90 1.46
N LYS A 27 -6.05 22.65 1.91
CA LYS A 27 -6.58 22.34 3.25
C LYS A 27 -5.47 21.89 4.17
N SER A 28 -5.38 22.50 5.35
CA SER A 28 -4.45 22.05 6.39
C SER A 28 -4.79 20.63 6.81
N ILE A 29 -3.80 19.74 6.81
CA ILE A 29 -3.94 18.33 7.20
C ILE A 29 -2.99 17.99 8.34
N HIS A 30 -3.44 17.06 9.19
CA HIS A 30 -2.63 16.46 10.24
C HIS A 30 -3.15 15.04 10.52
N PHE A 31 -2.45 14.03 10.02
CA PHE A 31 -2.88 12.64 10.18
C PHE A 31 -2.34 12.03 11.48
N GLN A 32 -3.23 11.41 12.26
CA GLN A 32 -2.86 10.66 13.48
C GLN A 32 -2.67 9.17 13.22
N SER A 33 -2.94 8.70 12.00
CA SER A 33 -2.69 7.32 11.59
C SER A 33 -2.52 7.20 10.08
N PRO A 34 -1.84 6.15 9.59
CA PRO A 34 -1.70 5.88 8.16
C PRO A 34 -3.04 5.64 7.47
N ARG A 35 -4.02 5.09 8.20
CA ARG A 35 -5.38 4.90 7.68
C ARG A 35 -6.04 6.23 7.37
N ALA A 36 -5.92 7.23 8.25
CA ALA A 36 -6.44 8.58 7.99
C ALA A 36 -5.78 9.23 6.77
N ALA A 37 -4.49 8.96 6.51
CA ALA A 37 -3.80 9.44 5.31
C ALA A 37 -4.36 8.77 4.03
N ILE A 38 -4.55 7.44 4.05
CA ILE A 38 -5.16 6.69 2.95
C ILE A 38 -6.58 7.19 2.66
N ASP A 39 -7.41 7.34 3.70
CA ASP A 39 -8.80 7.81 3.58
C ASP A 39 -8.89 9.25 3.04
N ALA A 40 -7.82 10.05 3.22
CA ALA A 40 -7.67 11.38 2.66
C ALA A 40 -7.02 11.42 1.26
N GLY A 41 -6.81 10.26 0.63
CA GLY A 41 -6.24 10.16 -0.71
C GLY A 41 -4.72 10.24 -0.78
N VAL A 42 -4.00 9.96 0.32
CA VAL A 42 -2.53 9.95 0.36
C VAL A 42 -2.00 8.52 0.45
N GLY A 43 -1.35 8.07 -0.62
CA GLY A 43 -0.63 6.80 -0.68
C GLY A 43 0.84 6.96 -0.28
N TYR A 44 1.40 5.96 0.40
CA TYR A 44 2.81 5.92 0.77
C TYR A 44 3.46 4.62 0.31
N LEU A 45 4.47 4.74 -0.55
CA LEU A 45 5.31 3.65 -1.01
C LEU A 45 6.66 3.73 -0.30
N THR A 46 6.86 2.83 0.65
CA THR A 46 8.09 2.71 1.46
C THR A 46 9.25 2.09 0.68
N GLU A 47 10.47 2.54 0.95
CA GLU A 47 11.69 1.89 0.43
C GLU A 47 11.88 0.48 1.03
N ASP A 48 11.54 0.31 2.31
CA ASP A 48 11.56 -1.00 3.00
C ASP A 48 10.35 -1.87 2.64
N ARG A 49 10.36 -2.37 1.41
CA ARG A 49 9.33 -3.28 0.90
C ARG A 49 9.16 -4.56 1.72
N LYS A 50 10.21 -5.02 2.42
CA LYS A 50 10.23 -6.33 3.08
C LYS A 50 9.74 -6.25 4.52
N GLY A 51 10.13 -5.20 5.26
CA GLY A 51 9.72 -4.99 6.64
C GLY A 51 8.43 -4.21 6.78
N LYS A 52 8.15 -3.27 5.87
CA LYS A 52 7.00 -2.35 5.97
C LYS A 52 5.99 -2.46 4.82
N GLY A 53 6.44 -2.83 3.62
CA GLY A 53 5.59 -2.81 2.42
C GLY A 53 4.73 -4.07 2.21
N LEU A 54 5.31 -5.26 2.39
CA LEU A 54 4.68 -6.54 2.04
C LEU A 54 4.80 -7.57 3.17
N LEU A 55 3.71 -8.31 3.38
CA LEU A 55 3.67 -9.51 4.22
C LEU A 55 4.25 -10.69 3.42
N LEU A 56 5.58 -10.88 3.48
CA LEU A 56 6.28 -11.84 2.63
C LEU A 56 5.84 -13.30 2.80
N GLN A 57 5.35 -13.66 3.99
CA GLN A 57 4.86 -15.02 4.28
C GLN A 57 3.40 -15.24 3.89
N GLU A 58 2.72 -14.19 3.42
CA GLU A 58 1.34 -14.24 3.00
C GLU A 58 1.15 -14.31 1.49
N ARG A 59 -0.05 -14.74 1.10
CA ARG A 59 -0.46 -14.83 -0.31
C ARG A 59 -0.53 -13.44 -0.97
N LEU A 60 -0.45 -13.42 -2.29
CA LEU A 60 -0.46 -12.19 -3.08
C LEU A 60 -1.77 -11.37 -2.94
N ALA A 61 -2.92 -12.05 -2.99
CA ALA A 61 -4.23 -11.39 -2.96
C ALA A 61 -4.49 -10.61 -1.64
N PRO A 62 -4.24 -11.17 -0.44
CA PRO A 62 -4.31 -10.40 0.80
C PRO A 62 -3.30 -9.25 0.84
N ASN A 63 -2.08 -9.45 0.33
CA ASN A 63 -1.10 -8.37 0.26
C ASN A 63 -1.61 -7.16 -0.54
N LEU A 64 -2.19 -7.43 -1.70
CA LEU A 64 -2.75 -6.42 -2.60
C LEU A 64 -3.91 -5.65 -1.96
N THR A 65 -4.85 -6.37 -1.35
CA THR A 65 -6.15 -5.80 -0.93
C THR A 65 -6.19 -5.26 0.50
N LEU A 66 -5.19 -5.56 1.34
CA LEU A 66 -5.19 -5.22 2.77
C LEU A 66 -5.42 -3.73 3.06
N SER A 67 -4.85 -2.84 2.24
CA SER A 67 -5.01 -1.38 2.42
C SER A 67 -6.43 -0.90 2.07
N ALA A 68 -7.15 -1.66 1.24
CA ALA A 68 -8.50 -1.38 0.77
C ALA A 68 -9.53 -2.38 1.35
N LEU A 69 -9.25 -2.96 2.52
CA LEU A 69 -10.00 -4.11 3.06
C LEU A 69 -11.52 -3.88 3.13
N GLY A 70 -11.97 -2.66 3.45
CA GLY A 70 -13.40 -2.31 3.51
C GLY A 70 -14.14 -2.43 2.18
N VAL A 71 -13.43 -2.29 1.05
CA VAL A 71 -13.98 -2.46 -0.30
C VAL A 71 -14.17 -3.94 -0.64
N PHE A 72 -13.20 -4.77 -0.25
CA PHE A 72 -13.18 -6.20 -0.58
C PHE A 72 -14.00 -7.06 0.39
N HIS A 73 -14.17 -6.60 1.63
CA HIS A 73 -14.89 -7.31 2.69
C HIS A 73 -15.91 -6.38 3.37
N PRO A 74 -17.00 -5.99 2.68
CA PRO A 74 -18.07 -5.21 3.29
C PRO A 74 -18.84 -6.13 4.26
N GLY A 75 -18.51 -6.07 5.55
CA GLY A 75 -19.17 -6.83 6.62
C GLY A 75 -18.37 -8.04 7.11
N LEU A 76 -19.06 -9.08 7.57
CA LEU A 76 -18.44 -10.23 8.26
C LEU A 76 -17.99 -11.37 7.31
N SER A 77 -18.34 -11.31 6.03
CA SER A 77 -17.98 -12.36 5.06
C SER A 77 -16.69 -12.04 4.34
N MET A 78 -15.79 -13.04 4.20
CA MET A 78 -14.58 -12.87 3.41
C MET A 78 -14.87 -12.92 1.91
N GLY A 79 -14.68 -11.79 1.22
CA GLY A 79 -14.78 -11.64 -0.24
C GLY A 79 -13.60 -12.24 -1.02
N ARG A 80 -13.17 -13.47 -0.70
CA ARG A 80 -11.97 -14.11 -1.30
C ARG A 80 -11.99 -14.14 -2.84
N ARG A 81 -13.17 -14.32 -3.44
CA ARG A 81 -13.34 -14.29 -4.90
C ARG A 81 -13.00 -12.90 -5.47
N ARG A 82 -13.47 -11.83 -4.82
CA ARG A 82 -13.16 -10.45 -5.22
C ARG A 82 -11.68 -10.12 -5.07
N GLU A 83 -11.02 -10.61 -4.02
CA GLU A 83 -9.58 -10.44 -3.87
C GLU A 83 -8.79 -11.15 -4.98
N ALA A 84 -9.24 -12.34 -5.40
CA ALA A 84 -8.61 -13.09 -6.48
C ALA A 84 -8.78 -12.37 -7.82
N GLU A 85 -9.99 -11.88 -8.13
CA GLU A 85 -10.29 -11.08 -9.32
C GLU A 85 -9.45 -9.79 -9.36
N ALA A 86 -9.33 -9.08 -8.24
CA ALA A 86 -8.46 -7.89 -8.16
C ALA A 86 -6.98 -8.22 -8.36
N LEU A 87 -6.52 -9.37 -7.87
CA LEU A 87 -5.15 -9.82 -8.11
C LEU A 87 -4.92 -10.12 -9.59
N GLU A 88 -5.85 -10.78 -10.28
CA GLU A 88 -5.75 -11.04 -11.72
C GLU A 88 -5.64 -9.73 -12.51
N GLN A 89 -6.50 -8.75 -12.21
CA GLN A 89 -6.47 -7.42 -12.83
C GLN A 89 -5.15 -6.69 -12.56
N ALA A 90 -4.65 -6.72 -11.33
CA ALA A 90 -3.38 -6.09 -10.98
C ALA A 90 -2.18 -6.78 -11.65
N VAL A 91 -2.22 -8.11 -11.80
CA VAL A 91 -1.17 -8.86 -12.48
C VAL A 91 -1.05 -8.45 -13.94
N GLU A 92 -2.17 -8.28 -14.62
CA GLU A 92 -2.22 -7.79 -15.99
C GLU A 92 -1.78 -6.32 -16.08
N ALA A 93 -2.40 -5.43 -15.29
CA ALA A 93 -2.17 -3.99 -15.36
C ALA A 93 -0.73 -3.57 -15.02
N TYR A 94 -0.08 -4.26 -14.07
CA TYR A 94 1.27 -3.93 -13.60
C TYR A 94 2.36 -4.89 -14.12
N ASP A 95 1.99 -5.85 -14.97
CA ASP A 95 2.88 -6.87 -15.53
C ASP A 95 3.63 -7.66 -14.45
N ILE A 96 2.91 -8.16 -13.44
CA ILE A 96 3.52 -8.90 -12.32
C ILE A 96 3.77 -10.35 -12.73
N ARG A 97 5.04 -10.72 -12.88
CA ARG A 97 5.43 -12.08 -13.25
C ARG A 97 5.40 -12.99 -12.02
N LEU A 98 4.47 -13.94 -12.01
CA LEU A 98 4.27 -14.92 -10.95
C LEU A 98 4.17 -16.34 -11.50
N LYS A 99 4.42 -17.34 -10.66
CA LYS A 99 4.26 -18.76 -11.02
C LYS A 99 2.83 -19.26 -10.80
N SER A 100 2.12 -18.65 -9.86
CA SER A 100 0.75 -18.99 -9.47
C SER A 100 0.12 -17.83 -8.70
N LEU A 101 -1.18 -17.60 -8.89
CA LEU A 101 -1.95 -16.61 -8.12
C LEU A 101 -2.00 -16.94 -6.61
N GLY A 102 -1.78 -18.22 -6.25
CA GLY A 102 -1.71 -18.68 -4.86
C GLY A 102 -0.33 -18.54 -4.21
N ALA A 103 0.67 -18.01 -4.91
CA ALA A 103 2.03 -17.85 -4.39
C ALA A 103 2.08 -16.89 -3.19
N LYS A 104 3.15 -16.98 -2.41
CA LYS A 104 3.46 -16.02 -1.35
C LYS A 104 4.26 -14.84 -1.92
N ALA A 105 4.08 -13.64 -1.36
CA ALA A 105 4.79 -12.43 -1.81
C ALA A 105 6.32 -12.58 -1.74
N GLY A 106 6.84 -13.31 -0.74
CA GLY A 106 8.27 -13.61 -0.61
C GLY A 106 8.86 -14.47 -1.72
N GLN A 107 8.04 -15.16 -2.52
CA GLN A 107 8.48 -15.98 -3.65
C GLN A 107 8.67 -15.18 -4.95
N LEU A 108 8.21 -13.93 -4.98
CA LEU A 108 8.42 -13.02 -6.10
C LEU A 108 9.87 -12.49 -6.11
N SER A 109 10.38 -12.21 -7.32
CA SER A 109 11.64 -11.46 -7.45
C SER A 109 11.49 -10.04 -6.87
N GLY A 110 12.60 -9.37 -6.56
CA GLY A 110 12.57 -8.01 -6.02
C GLY A 110 11.77 -7.01 -6.87
N GLY A 111 11.91 -7.07 -8.20
CA GLY A 111 11.14 -6.22 -9.11
C GLY A 111 9.64 -6.53 -9.10
N ASN A 112 9.25 -7.81 -9.02
CA ASN A 112 7.83 -8.18 -8.92
C ASN A 112 7.23 -7.84 -7.55
N GLN A 113 8.04 -7.85 -6.49
CA GLN A 113 7.63 -7.32 -5.17
C GLN A 113 7.37 -5.81 -5.25
N GLN A 114 8.22 -5.04 -5.93
CA GLN A 114 7.98 -3.61 -6.13
C GLN A 114 6.71 -3.34 -6.94
N LYS A 115 6.48 -4.10 -8.02
CA LYS A 115 5.23 -4.00 -8.81
C LYS A 115 3.98 -4.31 -7.97
N LEU A 116 4.03 -5.37 -7.16
CA LEU A 116 2.93 -5.72 -6.23
C LEU A 116 2.71 -4.63 -5.18
N LEU A 117 3.77 -4.06 -4.61
CA LEU A 117 3.67 -2.99 -3.62
C LEU A 117 3.08 -1.71 -4.24
N LEU A 118 3.48 -1.38 -5.48
CA LEU A 118 2.89 -0.27 -6.22
C LEU A 118 1.40 -0.51 -6.47
N ALA A 119 1.02 -1.69 -6.94
CA ALA A 119 -0.38 -2.06 -7.15
C ALA A 119 -1.20 -1.96 -5.85
N LYS A 120 -0.66 -2.44 -4.72
CA LYS A 120 -1.27 -2.33 -3.38
C LYS A 120 -1.56 -0.88 -2.99
N VAL A 121 -0.61 0.03 -3.23
CA VAL A 121 -0.77 1.46 -2.89
C VAL A 121 -1.77 2.12 -3.82
N LEU A 122 -1.72 1.83 -5.12
CA LEU A 122 -2.63 2.43 -6.10
C LEU A 122 -4.05 1.88 -6.03
N LEU A 123 -4.25 0.68 -5.48
CA LEU A 123 -5.58 0.09 -5.28
C LEU A 123 -6.48 0.93 -4.37
N THR A 124 -5.92 1.77 -3.50
CA THR A 124 -6.69 2.69 -2.66
C THR A 124 -7.11 3.98 -3.39
N ASP A 125 -6.85 4.08 -4.70
CA ASP A 125 -7.12 5.25 -5.54
C ASP A 125 -6.64 6.59 -4.94
N PRO A 126 -5.35 6.70 -4.55
CA PRO A 126 -4.85 7.91 -3.92
C PRO A 126 -4.73 9.07 -4.91
N SER A 127 -5.08 10.29 -4.47
CA SER A 127 -4.85 11.55 -5.20
C SER A 127 -3.37 11.95 -5.22
N VAL A 128 -2.60 11.59 -4.19
CA VAL A 128 -1.16 11.83 -4.10
C VAL A 128 -0.45 10.57 -3.64
N VAL A 129 0.66 10.22 -4.29
CA VAL A 129 1.54 9.13 -3.86
C VAL A 129 2.91 9.67 -3.49
N ILE A 130 3.33 9.40 -2.25
CA ILE A 130 4.69 9.66 -1.78
C ILE A 130 5.52 8.39 -2.02
N ILE A 131 6.63 8.52 -2.73
CA ILE A 131 7.56 7.43 -3.01
C ILE A 131 8.87 7.74 -2.27
N ASP A 132 9.19 6.92 -1.27
CA ASP A 132 10.48 6.91 -0.57
C ASP A 132 11.48 6.05 -1.35
#